data_AF-A0A1Q8FRA1-F1
#
_entry.id   AF-A0A1Q8FRA1-F1
#
_cell.length_a   1.000
_cell.length_b   1.000
_cell.length_c   1.000
_cell.angle_alpha   90.00
_cell.angle_beta   90.00
_cell.angle_gamma   90.00
#
_symmetry.space_group_name_H-M   'P 1'
#
loop_
_entity.id
_entity.type
_entity.pdbx_description
1 polymer ?
#
loop_
_entity_poly.entity_id
_entity_poly.type
_entity_poly.pdbx_seq_one_letter_code
_entity_poly.pdbx_strand_id
1 'polypeptide(L)'
;MEDQVSKLIRQRDRVLALAAVSFLFWQGAQLAENIVEEGGWDLGPYELVVQLVLVAGALGWAGASFLFLLYANRVRRSETQSVIQDELFCHNQRIAIRCGFVALIGATSVLLAADLFIGFSATIALRALLITGITAPLVTFLILGRDNLEDDA
;
A
#
# COMPACT_ATOMS: atom_id res chain seq x y z
N MET A 1 -14.33 22.91 15.82
CA MET A 1 -14.77 21.60 15.28
C MET A 1 -13.82 21.14 14.18
N GLU A 2 -13.39 22.06 13.31
CA GLU A 2 -12.33 21.85 12.29
C GLU A 2 -11.05 21.21 12.84
N ASP A 3 -10.56 21.64 14.00
CA ASP A 3 -9.35 21.08 14.63
C ASP A 3 -9.42 19.56 14.93
N GLN A 4 -10.60 19.02 15.24
CA GLN A 4 -10.76 17.59 15.51
C GLN A 4 -10.82 16.79 14.21
N VAL A 5 -11.48 17.33 13.19
CA VAL A 5 -11.59 16.72 11.85
C VAL A 5 -10.21 16.67 11.18
N SER A 6 -9.47 17.78 11.20
CA SER A 6 -8.10 17.86 10.66
C SER A 6 -7.16 16.86 11.33
N LYS A 7 -7.22 16.71 12.66
CA LYS A 7 -6.43 15.71 13.39
C LYS A 7 -6.77 14.28 12.98
N LEU A 8 -8.05 13.98 12.76
CA LEU A 8 -8.51 12.64 12.34
C LEU A 8 -8.07 12.32 10.90
N ILE A 9 -8.11 13.29 9.99
CA ILE A 9 -7.61 13.15 8.60
C ILE A 9 -6.10 12.89 8.62
N ARG A 10 -5.34 13.70 9.37
CA ARG A 10 -3.89 13.56 9.47
C ARG A 10 -3.47 12.24 10.11
N GLN A 11 -4.26 11.73 11.06
CA GLN A 11 -4.04 10.41 11.65
C GLN A 11 -4.29 9.29 10.64
N ARG A 12 -5.39 9.35 9.87
CA ARG A 12 -5.69 8.40 8.80
C ARG A 12 -4.54 8.34 7.78
N ASP A 13 -4.11 9.49 7.28
CA ASP A 13 -3.08 9.54 6.23
C ASP A 13 -1.73 9.03 6.73
N ARG A 14 -1.38 9.29 8.00
CA ARG A 14 -0.19 8.70 8.63
C ARG A 14 -0.28 7.18 8.76
N VAL A 15 -1.43 6.66 9.16
CA VAL A 15 -1.63 5.20 9.29
C VAL A 15 -1.60 4.53 7.92
N LEU A 16 -2.23 5.13 6.90
CA LEU A 16 -2.21 4.63 5.53
C LEU A 16 -0.80 4.69 4.92
N ALA A 17 -0.06 5.77 5.16
CA ALA A 17 1.33 5.89 4.71
C ALA A 17 2.23 4.85 5.38
N LEU A 18 2.11 4.67 6.70
CA LEU A 18 2.83 3.64 7.43
C LEU A 18 2.50 2.24 6.88
N ALA A 19 1.21 1.97 6.64
CA ALA A 19 0.77 0.71 6.04
C ALA A 19 1.41 0.51 4.67
N ALA A 20 1.28 1.46 3.74
CA ALA A 20 1.85 1.36 2.39
C ALA A 20 3.37 1.10 2.42
N VAL A 21 4.11 1.82 3.27
CA VAL A 21 5.56 1.66 3.41
C VAL A 21 5.92 0.30 4.00
N SER A 22 5.29 -0.12 5.10
CA SER A 22 5.53 -1.42 5.70
C SER A 22 5.21 -2.58 4.75
N PHE A 23 4.13 -2.45 3.97
CA PHE A 23 3.75 -3.43 2.95
C PHE A 23 4.79 -3.53 1.85
N LEU A 24 5.25 -2.40 1.33
CA LEU A 24 6.28 -2.33 0.31
C LEU A 24 7.59 -2.95 0.80
N PHE A 25 8.00 -2.68 2.03
CA PHE A 25 9.18 -3.33 2.60
C PHE A 25 9.00 -4.84 2.70
N TRP A 26 7.84 -5.29 3.18
CA TRP A 26 7.59 -6.73 3.35
C TRP A 26 7.49 -7.48 2.02
N GLN A 27 6.61 -7.05 1.12
CA GLN A 27 6.40 -7.72 -0.16
C GLN A 27 7.54 -7.46 -1.14
N GLY A 28 8.15 -6.26 -1.10
CA GLY A 28 9.31 -5.93 -1.92
C GLY A 28 10.54 -6.76 -1.55
N ALA A 29 10.80 -6.96 -0.25
CA ALA A 29 11.88 -7.85 0.19
C ALA A 29 11.63 -9.31 -0.22
N GLN A 30 10.39 -9.83 -0.08
CA GLN A 30 10.09 -11.18 -0.56
C GLN A 30 10.22 -11.28 -2.08
N LEU A 31 9.77 -10.28 -2.84
CA LEU A 31 9.93 -10.29 -4.29
C LEU A 31 11.41 -10.34 -4.69
N ALA A 32 12.25 -9.53 -4.04
CA ALA A 32 13.70 -9.52 -4.26
C ALA A 32 14.34 -10.87 -3.93
N GLU A 33 13.96 -11.49 -2.81
CA GLU A 33 14.41 -12.82 -2.41
C GLU A 33 14.06 -13.89 -3.47
N ASN A 34 12.81 -13.92 -3.94
CA ASN A 34 12.39 -14.87 -4.98
C ASN A 34 13.18 -14.67 -6.30
N ILE A 35 13.46 -13.42 -6.70
CA ILE A 35 14.27 -13.13 -7.90
C ILE A 35 15.71 -13.63 -7.72
N VAL A 36 16.29 -13.43 -6.55
CA VAL A 36 17.66 -13.83 -6.21
C VAL A 36 17.81 -15.35 -6.16
N GLU A 37 16.87 -16.04 -5.52
CA GLU A 37 16.81 -17.50 -5.48
C GLU A 37 16.66 -18.10 -6.88
N GLU A 38 15.73 -17.59 -7.70
CA GLU A 38 15.51 -18.08 -9.05
C GLU A 38 16.67 -17.76 -10.00
N GLY A 39 17.39 -16.66 -9.75
CA GLY A 39 18.63 -16.30 -10.44
C GLY A 39 19.86 -17.11 -10.01
N GLY A 40 19.74 -17.97 -8.99
CA GLY A 40 20.85 -18.77 -8.44
C GLY A 40 21.92 -17.94 -7.73
N TRP A 41 21.57 -16.73 -7.26
CA TRP A 41 22.48 -15.85 -6.53
C TRP A 41 22.38 -16.14 -5.03
N ASP A 42 23.53 -16.26 -4.37
CA ASP A 42 23.58 -16.51 -2.92
C ASP A 42 23.60 -15.17 -2.16
N LEU A 43 22.66 -14.99 -1.24
CA LEU A 43 22.56 -13.81 -0.36
C LEU A 43 23.68 -13.79 0.70
N GLY A 44 24.31 -14.94 0.97
CA GLY A 44 25.43 -15.08 1.88
C GLY A 44 25.19 -14.39 3.23
N PRO A 45 26.05 -13.44 3.66
CA PRO A 45 25.97 -12.83 4.98
C PRO A 45 24.75 -11.90 5.18
N TYR A 46 24.03 -11.54 4.12
CA TYR A 46 22.91 -10.60 4.19
C TYR A 46 21.56 -11.27 4.47
N GLU A 47 21.51 -12.61 4.47
CA GLU A 47 20.28 -13.37 4.69
C GLU A 47 19.57 -12.99 5.99
N LEU A 48 20.31 -12.87 7.10
CA LEU A 48 19.76 -12.48 8.39
C LEU A 48 19.17 -11.06 8.37
N VAL A 49 19.80 -10.13 7.64
CA VAL A 49 19.29 -8.76 7.49
C VAL A 49 17.99 -8.76 6.70
N VAL A 50 17.91 -9.54 5.61
CA VAL A 50 16.70 -9.69 4.81
C VAL A 50 15.56 -10.28 5.65
N GLN A 51 15.83 -11.33 6.43
CA GLN A 51 14.84 -11.94 7.32
C GLN A 51 14.32 -10.95 8.39
N LEU A 52 15.20 -10.13 8.97
CA LEU A 52 14.78 -9.09 9.92
C LEU A 52 13.90 -8.03 9.25
N VAL A 53 14.25 -7.59 8.03
CA VAL A 53 13.44 -6.65 7.25
C VAL A 53 12.06 -7.25 6.93
N LEU A 54 12.01 -8.53 6.58
CA LEU A 54 10.76 -9.24 6.31
C LEU A 54 9.84 -9.29 7.53
N VAL A 55 10.39 -9.69 8.68
CA VAL A 55 9.62 -9.76 9.93
C VAL A 55 9.18 -8.37 10.38
N ALA A 56 10.08 -7.39 10.34
CA ALA A 56 9.77 -6.01 10.71
C ALA A 56 8.69 -5.41 9.79
N GLY A 57 8.79 -5.63 8.48
CA GLY A 57 7.80 -5.19 7.50
C GLY A 57 6.44 -5.84 7.73
N ALA A 58 6.40 -7.17 7.96
CA ALA A 58 5.17 -7.91 8.24
C ALA A 58 4.49 -7.41 9.52
N LEU A 59 5.26 -7.22 10.60
CA LEU A 59 4.75 -6.68 11.86
C LEU A 59 4.28 -5.23 11.71
N GLY A 60 5.01 -4.41 10.96
CA GLY A 60 4.61 -3.04 10.65
C GLY A 60 3.29 -2.98 9.88
N TRP A 61 3.13 -3.82 8.86
CA TRP A 61 1.89 -3.91 8.07
C TRP A 61 0.72 -4.39 8.92
N ALA A 62 0.91 -5.45 9.71
CA ALA A 62 -0.12 -5.97 10.60
C ALA A 62 -0.54 -4.92 11.65
N GLY A 63 0.42 -4.24 12.26
CA GLY A 63 0.19 -3.17 13.22
C GLY A 63 -0.54 -1.98 12.62
N ALA A 64 -0.12 -1.51 11.43
CA ALA A 64 -0.78 -0.42 10.73
C ALA A 64 -2.21 -0.77 10.29
N SER A 65 -2.42 -2.01 9.81
CA SER A 65 -3.75 -2.52 9.48
C SER A 65 -4.66 -2.57 10.71
N PHE A 66 -4.12 -3.03 11.84
CA PHE A 66 -4.87 -3.06 13.11
C PHE A 66 -5.23 -1.64 13.59
N LEU A 67 -4.28 -0.70 13.55
CA LEU A 67 -4.54 0.71 13.88
C LEU A 67 -5.59 1.33 12.95
N PHE A 68 -5.56 1.00 11.66
CA PHE A 68 -6.56 1.45 10.70
C PHE A 68 -7.95 0.90 11.03
N LEU A 69 -8.06 -0.38 11.42
CA LEU A 69 -9.32 -0.97 11.85
C LEU A 69 -9.85 -0.34 13.15
N LEU A 70 -8.98 -0.05 14.12
CA LEU A 70 -9.36 0.67 15.33
C LEU A 70 -9.86 2.08 15.02
N TYR A 71 -9.19 2.79 14.11
CA TYR A 71 -9.64 4.09 13.61
C TYR A 71 -11.01 3.99 12.94
N ALA A 72 -11.19 3.04 12.02
CA ALA A 72 -12.45 2.83 11.32
C ALA A 72 -13.61 2.53 12.28
N ASN A 73 -13.37 1.69 13.31
CA ASN A 73 -14.35 1.39 14.34
C ASN A 73 -14.69 2.61 15.21
N ARG A 74 -13.70 3.48 15.50
CA ARG A 74 -13.91 4.69 16.30
C ARG A 74 -14.70 5.75 15.54
N VAL A 75 -14.38 5.96 14.25
CA VAL A 75 -15.06 6.92 13.37
C VAL A 75 -16.50 6.48 13.10
N ARG A 76 -16.76 5.18 12.92
CA ARG A 76 -18.11 4.66 12.70
C ARG A 76 -19.03 4.79 13.92
N ARG A 77 -18.45 4.99 15.12
CA ARG A 77 -19.17 5.08 16.39
C ARG A 77 -19.48 6.51 16.81
N SER A 78 -18.87 7.52 16.17
CA SER A 78 -19.21 8.93 16.38
C SER A 78 -20.05 9.44 15.20
N GLU A 79 -21.05 10.30 15.46
CA GLU A 79 -21.87 10.94 14.41
C GLU A 79 -21.06 11.82 13.42
N THR A 80 -19.73 11.89 13.59
CA THR A 80 -18.75 12.54 12.72
C THR A 80 -18.57 11.83 11.37
N GLN A 81 -19.15 10.65 11.18
CA GLN A 81 -19.06 9.89 9.94
C GLN A 81 -19.60 10.69 8.73
N SER A 82 -20.64 11.51 8.90
CA SER A 82 -21.19 12.34 7.81
C SER A 82 -20.29 13.51 7.41
N VAL A 83 -19.45 14.01 8.33
CA VAL A 83 -18.52 15.12 8.09
C VAL A 83 -17.19 14.61 7.50
N ILE A 84 -16.80 13.36 7.80
CA ILE A 84 -15.56 12.75 7.29
C ILE A 84 -15.79 11.99 5.96
N GLN A 85 -16.98 11.43 5.73
CA GLN A 85 -17.40 10.88 4.43
C GLN A 85 -17.96 11.96 3.52
N ASP A 86 -17.22 13.05 3.41
CA ASP A 86 -17.55 14.12 2.48
C ASP A 86 -17.52 13.59 1.03
N GLU A 87 -18.23 14.25 0.11
CA GLU A 87 -18.22 13.87 -1.32
C GLU A 87 -16.79 13.77 -1.86
N LEU A 88 -15.90 14.63 -1.35
CA LEU A 88 -14.46 14.65 -1.66
C LEU A 88 -13.75 13.34 -1.30
N PHE A 89 -14.07 12.72 -0.16
CA PHE A 89 -13.50 11.43 0.23
C PHE A 89 -13.95 10.32 -0.72
N CYS A 90 -15.26 10.27 -1.04
CA CYS A 90 -15.81 9.31 -1.98
C CYS A 90 -15.23 9.50 -3.39
N HIS A 91 -15.00 10.75 -3.79
CA HIS A 91 -14.38 11.11 -5.05
C HIS A 91 -12.92 10.62 -5.13
N ASN A 92 -12.11 10.96 -4.13
CA ASN A 92 -10.70 10.55 -4.05
C ASN A 92 -10.55 9.03 -3.99
N GLN A 93 -11.41 8.34 -3.22
CA GLN A 93 -11.42 6.89 -3.17
C GLN A 93 -11.74 6.28 -4.54
N ARG A 94 -12.70 6.82 -5.28
CA ARG A 94 -13.06 6.33 -6.60
C ARG A 94 -11.91 6.50 -7.60
N ILE A 95 -11.20 7.63 -7.54
CA ILE A 95 -10.01 7.85 -8.39
C ILE A 95 -8.91 6.87 -8.01
N ALA A 96 -8.62 6.71 -6.71
CA ALA A 96 -7.60 5.78 -6.22
C ALA A 96 -7.86 4.35 -6.68
N ILE A 97 -9.10 3.87 -6.57
CA ILE A 97 -9.49 2.52 -7.03
C ILE A 97 -9.32 2.38 -8.55
N ARG A 98 -9.73 3.39 -9.33
CA ARG A 98 -9.57 3.37 -10.79
C ARG A 98 -8.09 3.34 -11.18
N CYS A 99 -7.26 4.16 -10.54
CA CYS A 99 -5.82 4.18 -10.78
C CYS A 99 -5.19 2.83 -10.43
N GLY A 100 -5.52 2.27 -9.27
CA GLY A 100 -5.07 0.94 -8.86
C GLY A 100 -5.47 -0.16 -9.83
N PHE A 101 -6.71 -0.12 -10.33
CA PHE A 101 -7.17 -1.07 -11.35
C PHE A 101 -6.39 -0.95 -12.65
N VAL A 102 -6.22 0.27 -13.18
CA VAL A 102 -5.45 0.51 -14.42
C VAL A 102 -4.00 0.08 -14.25
N ALA A 103 -3.37 0.39 -13.11
CA ALA A 103 -2.02 -0.03 -12.80
C ALA A 103 -1.90 -1.56 -12.76
N LEU A 104 -2.88 -2.26 -12.17
CA LEU A 104 -2.88 -3.72 -12.08
C LEU A 104 -3.07 -4.38 -13.45
N ILE A 105 -3.95 -3.87 -14.30
CA ILE A 105 -4.11 -4.33 -15.68
C ILE A 105 -2.82 -4.08 -16.49
N GLY A 106 -2.21 -2.91 -16.35
CA GLY A 106 -0.93 -2.58 -16.97
C GLY A 106 0.18 -3.55 -16.52
N ALA A 107 0.33 -3.75 -15.21
CA ALA A 107 1.31 -4.67 -14.64
C ALA A 107 1.09 -6.12 -15.11
N THR A 108 -0.15 -6.59 -15.14
CA THR A 108 -0.51 -7.92 -15.65
C THR A 108 -0.13 -8.06 -17.12
N SER A 109 -0.41 -7.04 -17.93
CA SER A 109 -0.08 -7.06 -19.36
C SER A 109 1.43 -7.09 -19.58
N VAL A 110 2.18 -6.32 -18.80
CA VAL A 110 3.66 -6.31 -18.84
C VAL A 110 4.23 -7.65 -18.40
N LEU A 111 3.71 -8.25 -17.32
CA LEU A 111 4.17 -9.56 -16.85
C LEU A 111 3.87 -10.66 -17.88
N LEU A 112 2.67 -10.70 -18.46
CA LEU A 112 2.35 -11.66 -19.52
C LEU A 112 3.22 -11.47 -20.77
N ALA A 113 3.54 -10.23 -21.13
CA ALA A 113 4.48 -9.98 -22.21
C ALA A 113 5.90 -10.42 -21.84
N ALA A 114 6.34 -10.17 -20.61
CA ALA A 114 7.66 -10.56 -20.12
C ALA A 114 7.84 -12.09 -20.07
N ASP A 115 6.77 -12.83 -19.75
CA ASP A 115 6.77 -14.31 -19.71
C ASP A 115 7.15 -14.94 -21.08
N LEU A 116 6.90 -14.21 -22.18
CA LEU A 116 7.32 -14.63 -23.53
C LEU A 116 8.84 -14.54 -23.76
N PHE A 117 9.55 -13.72 -22.98
CA PHE A 117 10.97 -13.44 -23.15
C PHE A 117 11.83 -14.03 -22.02
N ILE A 118 11.30 -14.04 -20.80
CA ILE A 118 12.00 -14.45 -19.59
C ILE A 118 11.05 -15.38 -18.83
N GLY A 119 11.45 -16.63 -18.64
CA GLY A 119 10.72 -17.53 -17.76
C GLY A 119 10.93 -17.10 -16.31
N PHE A 120 9.83 -16.80 -15.61
CA PHE A 120 9.84 -16.52 -14.18
C PHE A 120 8.74 -17.31 -13.48
N SER A 121 8.95 -17.60 -12.20
CA SER A 121 7.96 -18.30 -11.39
C SER A 121 6.65 -17.51 -11.26
N ALA A 122 5.52 -18.23 -11.28
CA ALA A 122 4.21 -17.65 -10.99
C ALA A 122 4.17 -16.92 -9.63
N THR A 123 5.01 -17.34 -8.68
CA THR A 123 5.16 -16.68 -7.37
C THR A 123 5.65 -15.23 -7.51
N ILE A 124 6.64 -14.96 -8.38
CA ILE A 124 7.16 -13.61 -8.65
C ILE A 124 6.06 -12.75 -9.26
N ALA A 125 5.34 -13.29 -10.24
CA ALA A 125 4.23 -12.61 -10.91
C ALA A 125 3.14 -12.19 -9.92
N LEU A 126 2.69 -13.14 -9.08
CA LEU A 126 1.65 -12.91 -8.08
C LEU A 126 2.07 -11.85 -7.06
N ARG A 127 3.33 -11.87 -6.61
CA ARG A 127 3.84 -10.86 -5.67
C ARG A 127 3.92 -9.48 -6.30
N ALA A 128 4.39 -9.37 -7.54
CA ALA A 128 4.42 -8.10 -8.26
C ALA A 128 3.01 -7.52 -8.42
N LEU A 129 2.04 -8.35 -8.82
CA LEU A 129 0.63 -7.94 -8.91
C LEU A 129 0.04 -7.53 -7.57
N LEU A 130 0.37 -8.25 -6.49
CA LEU A 130 -0.07 -7.92 -5.14
C LEU A 130 0.49 -6.56 -4.68
N ILE A 131 1.78 -6.32 -4.93
CA ILE A 131 2.44 -5.03 -4.65
C ILE A 131 1.74 -3.91 -5.41
N THR A 132 1.56 -4.07 -6.72
CA THR A 132 0.89 -3.06 -7.55
C THR A 132 -0.54 -2.82 -7.09
N GLY A 133 -1.31 -3.88 -6.87
CA GLY A 133 -2.73 -3.80 -6.53
C GLY A 133 -3.02 -3.14 -5.19
N ILE A 134 -2.12 -3.27 -4.22
CA ILE A 134 -2.28 -2.67 -2.88
C ILE A 134 -1.63 -1.29 -2.83
N THR A 135 -0.43 -1.14 -3.37
CA THR A 135 0.35 0.10 -3.24
C THR A 135 -0.20 1.20 -4.14
N ALA A 136 -0.56 0.90 -5.39
CA ALA A 136 -1.04 1.92 -6.32
C ALA A 136 -2.27 2.70 -5.80
N PRO A 137 -3.38 2.05 -5.37
CA PRO A 137 -4.51 2.80 -4.85
C PRO A 137 -4.18 3.52 -3.54
N LEU A 138 -3.36 2.94 -2.66
CA LEU A 138 -2.96 3.60 -1.41
C LEU A 138 -2.14 4.87 -1.64
N VAL A 139 -1.16 4.82 -2.54
CA VAL A 139 -0.32 5.97 -2.89
C VAL A 139 -1.14 7.04 -3.60
N THR A 140 -1.97 6.67 -4.57
CA THR A 140 -2.86 7.62 -5.24
C THR A 140 -3.80 8.30 -4.24
N PHE A 141 -4.38 7.55 -3.31
CA PHE A 141 -5.24 8.10 -2.28
C PHE A 141 -4.50 9.11 -1.38
N LEU A 142 -3.26 8.80 -0.98
CA LEU A 142 -2.43 9.68 -0.16
C LEU A 142 -2.02 10.97 -0.89
N ILE A 143 -1.68 10.88 -2.18
CA ILE A 143 -1.32 12.05 -3.00
C ILE A 143 -2.54 12.97 -3.13
N LEU A 144 -3.68 12.43 -3.54
CA LEU A 144 -4.93 13.20 -3.65
C LEU A 144 -5.34 13.81 -2.31
N GLY A 145 -5.15 13.08 -1.20
CA GLY A 145 -5.42 13.59 0.13
C GLY A 145 -4.53 14.78 0.53
N ARG A 146 -3.28 14.83 0.04
CA ARG A 146 -2.35 15.93 0.32
C ARG A 146 -2.67 17.19 -0.49
N ASP A 147 -2.95 17.04 -1.79
CA ASP A 147 -3.20 18.17 -2.67
C ASP A 147 -4.43 18.96 -2.22
N ASN A 148 -5.49 18.27 -1.75
CA ASN A 148 -6.67 18.92 -1.19
C ASN A 148 -6.41 19.70 0.11
N LEU A 149 -5.38 19.33 0.88
CA LEU A 149 -5.01 20.06 2.11
C LEU A 149 -4.15 21.30 1.82
N GLU A 150 -3.50 21.36 0.66
CA GLU A 150 -2.71 22.52 0.21
C GLU A 150 -3.60 23.59 -0.44
N ASP A 151 -4.69 23.18 -1.12
CA ASP A 151 -5.66 24.12 -1.71
C ASP A 151 -6.54 24.85 -0.68
N ASP A 152 -6.72 24.27 0.51
CA ASP A 152 -7.54 24.84 1.61
C ASP A 152 -6.74 25.73 2.60
N ALA A 153 -5.43 25.92 2.40
CA ALA A 153 -4.52 26.64 3.30
C ALA A 153 -4.12 28.04 2.79
#